data_AF-A0A1V5QWF0-F1
#
_entry.id   AF-A0A1V5QWF0-F1
#
_cell.length_a   1.000
_cell.length_b   1.000
_cell.length_c   1.000
_cell.angle_alpha   90.00
_cell.angle_beta   90.00
_cell.angle_gamma   90.00
#
_symmetry.space_group_name_H-M   'P 1'
#
loop_
_entity.id
_entity.type
_entity.pdbx_description
1 polymer ?
#
loop_
_entity_poly.entity_id
_entity_poly.type
_entity_poly.pdbx_seq_one_letter_code
_entity_poly.pdbx_strand_id
1 'polypeptide(L)'
;MKKQLLLFVGLVLNCAALADSIAIIFDTPGTYKYGAGFNGSPTDPNDSLFIISSSNIVLDLGDGTFGQQVGNTVPGFKLIVINPNLSNVIIRNGKIANLTSNGIYVNDGCSQVTFENLTLDSCTDAGIFCEGITTGTGLSNLTIRDCSFSNVLSTSGSAYGLRVKNCSRLSMENCLFEGTKQLVNLASRGISFENVSAFQITNSKALGQLGVGTAIGFNFDSSSDGLMDNCICYFNIAAAGDSNSLGSGFFFNNCSRLWVANCQGVGNGALAGRGAGFSSTNGSQNIIEKSIAQNNNGFASAVGYMLDGENTSYLDTCMSRANTSSAGSAYGIRLLNNSSNCYIEDNTVVNNSGVQGFGIADDANPSSSLVIGNYALNNGTNYSVTYTTGVTLAIIEGSLTNSAIGLPSGQSGVFDNVSVGNVDGGTGGNALAGFSSLLSANVSSPSLINSNVSVGNLSNAISELLGN
;
A
#
# COMPACT_ATOMS: atom_id res chain seq x y z
N MET A 1 -84.15 -18.00 -20.75
CA MET A 1 -83.62 -17.62 -19.42
C MET A 1 -82.84 -18.80 -18.84
N LYS A 2 -81.50 -18.79 -18.94
CA LYS A 2 -80.62 -19.73 -18.24
C LYS A 2 -79.51 -18.90 -17.58
N LYS A 3 -79.62 -18.68 -16.27
CA LYS A 3 -78.57 -18.08 -15.45
C LYS A 3 -77.52 -19.16 -15.21
N GLN A 4 -76.34 -19.03 -15.84
CA GLN A 4 -75.18 -19.81 -15.46
C GLN A 4 -74.58 -19.19 -14.20
N LEU A 5 -74.73 -19.91 -13.11
CA LEU A 5 -74.10 -19.68 -11.82
C LEU A 5 -72.61 -20.03 -11.98
N LEU A 6 -71.77 -19.00 -12.12
CA LEU A 6 -70.32 -19.14 -12.15
C LEU A 6 -69.85 -19.39 -10.71
N LEU A 7 -69.57 -20.65 -10.40
CA LEU A 7 -69.05 -21.10 -9.11
C LEU A 7 -67.59 -20.63 -8.99
N PHE A 8 -67.35 -19.58 -8.22
CA PHE A 8 -66.02 -19.16 -7.78
C PHE A 8 -65.50 -20.19 -6.78
N VAL A 9 -64.80 -21.22 -7.27
CA VAL A 9 -64.02 -22.13 -6.42
C VAL A 9 -62.80 -21.34 -5.97
N GLY A 10 -62.83 -20.90 -4.70
CA GLY A 10 -61.68 -20.34 -4.00
C GLY A 10 -60.58 -21.40 -3.92
N LEU A 11 -59.70 -21.39 -4.91
CA LEU A 11 -58.42 -22.06 -4.84
C LEU A 11 -57.57 -21.25 -3.85
N VAL A 12 -57.66 -21.62 -2.58
CA VAL A 12 -56.64 -21.26 -1.58
C VAL A 12 -55.37 -21.96 -2.07
N LEU A 13 -54.58 -21.26 -2.89
CA LEU A 13 -53.17 -21.58 -3.05
C LEU A 13 -52.58 -21.45 -1.65
N ASN A 14 -52.43 -22.58 -0.97
CA ASN A 14 -51.35 -22.71 -0.01
C ASN A 14 -50.09 -22.42 -0.81
N CYS A 15 -49.66 -21.16 -0.76
CA CYS A 15 -48.30 -20.75 -1.06
C CYS A 15 -47.44 -21.42 0.01
N ALA A 16 -47.24 -22.74 -0.13
CA ALA A 16 -46.09 -23.38 0.43
C ALA A 16 -44.93 -22.62 -0.21
N ALA A 17 -44.30 -21.76 0.59
CA ALA A 17 -43.06 -21.14 0.23
C ALA A 17 -42.16 -22.28 -0.24
N LEU A 18 -41.93 -22.38 -1.55
CA LEU A 18 -40.92 -23.25 -2.11
C LEU A 18 -39.61 -22.75 -1.49
N ALA A 19 -39.21 -23.38 -0.39
CA ALA A 19 -37.88 -23.30 0.16
C ALA A 19 -36.97 -24.12 -0.76
N ASP A 20 -36.95 -23.77 -2.05
CA ASP A 20 -36.00 -24.33 -2.97
C ASP A 20 -34.77 -23.42 -2.90
N SER A 21 -33.65 -23.99 -2.47
CA SER A 21 -32.32 -23.46 -2.72
C SER A 21 -32.04 -23.49 -4.23
N ILE A 22 -32.78 -22.70 -5.02
CA ILE A 22 -32.57 -22.65 -6.46
C ILE A 22 -31.34 -21.82 -6.72
N ALA A 23 -30.20 -22.51 -6.88
CA ALA A 23 -29.08 -21.96 -7.62
C ALA A 23 -29.58 -21.62 -9.04
N ILE A 24 -29.43 -20.37 -9.44
CA ILE A 24 -29.71 -19.90 -10.79
C ILE A 24 -28.43 -20.14 -11.62
N ILE A 25 -28.56 -20.98 -12.65
CA ILE A 25 -27.44 -21.40 -13.50
C ILE A 25 -27.46 -20.61 -14.80
N PHE A 26 -26.34 -19.97 -15.13
CA PHE A 26 -26.09 -19.30 -16.41
C PHE A 26 -25.17 -20.18 -17.26
N ASP A 27 -25.76 -21.10 -18.02
CA ASP A 27 -25.07 -22.09 -18.86
C ASP A 27 -25.03 -21.74 -20.37
N THR A 28 -25.70 -20.66 -20.75
CA THR A 28 -25.78 -20.19 -22.14
C THR A 28 -25.16 -18.79 -22.26
N PRO A 29 -24.28 -18.53 -23.24
CA PRO A 29 -23.75 -17.18 -23.48
C PRO A 29 -24.85 -16.12 -23.61
N GLY A 30 -24.64 -14.95 -23.01
CA GLY A 30 -25.66 -13.89 -23.06
C GLY A 30 -25.48 -12.80 -22.02
N THR A 31 -26.40 -11.83 -22.06
CA THR A 31 -26.51 -10.77 -21.06
C THR A 31 -27.74 -11.03 -20.20
N TYR A 32 -27.52 -11.13 -18.89
CA TYR A 32 -28.52 -11.37 -17.87
C TYR A 32 -28.62 -10.13 -17.00
N LYS A 33 -29.79 -9.50 -16.98
CA LYS A 33 -30.02 -8.26 -16.24
C LYS A 33 -31.06 -8.48 -15.15
N TYR A 34 -30.72 -8.08 -13.93
CA TYR A 34 -31.64 -8.00 -12.81
C TYR A 34 -32.11 -6.55 -12.63
N GLY A 35 -33.32 -6.38 -12.08
CA GLY A 35 -33.90 -5.05 -11.82
C GLY A 35 -34.25 -4.80 -10.36
N ALA A 36 -34.33 -5.85 -9.56
CA ALA A 36 -34.52 -5.77 -8.11
C ALA A 36 -33.53 -6.72 -7.44
N GLY A 37 -33.04 -6.31 -6.29
CA GLY A 37 -32.21 -7.16 -5.43
C GLY A 37 -32.96 -8.40 -4.94
N PHE A 38 -32.22 -9.45 -4.60
CA PHE A 38 -32.77 -10.69 -4.07
C PHE A 38 -31.83 -11.31 -3.04
N ASN A 39 -32.37 -11.78 -1.93
CA ASN A 39 -31.60 -12.49 -0.90
C ASN A 39 -31.81 -14.00 -1.01
N GLY A 40 -30.72 -14.75 -1.16
CA GLY A 40 -30.76 -16.21 -1.14
C GLY A 40 -30.98 -16.76 0.26
N SER A 41 -31.69 -17.89 0.37
CA SER A 41 -31.88 -18.63 1.62
C SER A 41 -31.20 -19.99 1.51
N PRO A 42 -29.85 -20.06 1.60
CA PRO A 42 -29.12 -21.33 1.53
C PRO A 42 -29.61 -22.31 2.58
N THR A 43 -29.62 -23.59 2.25
CA THR A 43 -29.98 -24.68 3.17
C THR A 43 -28.77 -25.48 3.62
N ASP A 44 -27.73 -25.50 2.78
CA ASP A 44 -26.53 -26.30 3.00
C ASP A 44 -25.25 -25.45 2.93
N PRO A 45 -24.19 -25.84 3.65
CA PRO A 45 -22.91 -25.15 3.57
C PRO A 45 -22.36 -25.12 2.15
N ASN A 46 -21.81 -23.97 1.75
CA ASN A 46 -21.26 -23.73 0.40
C ASN A 46 -22.27 -23.68 -0.74
N ASP A 47 -23.57 -23.56 -0.44
CA ASP A 47 -24.56 -23.18 -1.44
C ASP A 47 -24.18 -21.91 -2.19
N SER A 48 -24.74 -21.73 -3.37
CA SER A 48 -24.57 -20.51 -4.17
C SER A 48 -25.87 -20.07 -4.83
N LEU A 49 -26.08 -18.75 -4.91
CA LEU A 49 -27.27 -18.22 -5.59
C LEU A 49 -27.10 -18.22 -7.11
N PHE A 50 -25.93 -17.78 -7.59
CA PHE A 50 -25.64 -17.63 -9.00
C PHE A 50 -24.45 -18.52 -9.38
N ILE A 51 -24.64 -19.39 -10.36
CA ILE A 51 -23.57 -20.24 -10.91
C ILE A 51 -23.39 -19.88 -12.38
N ILE A 52 -22.24 -19.33 -12.73
CA ILE A 52 -21.85 -19.04 -14.11
C ILE A 52 -21.10 -20.27 -14.64
N SER A 53 -21.69 -20.94 -15.63
CA SER A 53 -21.22 -22.21 -16.21
C SER A 53 -20.85 -22.09 -17.69
N SER A 54 -20.88 -20.88 -18.26
CA SER A 54 -20.57 -20.62 -19.66
C SER A 54 -19.69 -19.39 -19.82
N SER A 55 -18.93 -19.34 -20.91
CA SER A 55 -18.18 -18.14 -21.32
C SER A 55 -19.10 -17.11 -21.97
N ASN A 56 -18.62 -15.87 -22.10
CA ASN A 56 -19.34 -14.76 -22.73
C ASN A 56 -20.65 -14.42 -21.99
N ILE A 57 -20.54 -14.32 -20.67
CA ILE A 57 -21.65 -13.99 -19.78
C ILE A 57 -21.47 -12.57 -19.30
N VAL A 58 -22.52 -11.76 -19.41
CA VAL A 58 -22.62 -10.48 -18.71
C VAL A 58 -23.73 -10.60 -17.68
N LEU A 59 -23.37 -10.60 -16.40
CA LEU A 59 -24.29 -10.54 -15.28
C LEU A 59 -24.36 -9.10 -14.77
N ASP A 60 -25.46 -8.42 -15.08
CA ASP A 60 -25.75 -7.07 -14.67
C ASP A 60 -26.75 -7.09 -13.51
N LEU A 61 -26.30 -6.72 -12.31
CA LEU A 61 -27.11 -6.77 -11.09
C LEU A 61 -28.10 -5.59 -10.99
N GLY A 62 -28.04 -4.63 -11.92
CA GLY A 62 -29.00 -3.54 -12.08
C GLY A 62 -29.21 -2.68 -10.84
N ASP A 63 -28.12 -2.36 -10.13
CA ASP A 63 -28.09 -1.59 -8.88
C ASP A 63 -28.85 -2.26 -7.70
N GLY A 64 -29.27 -3.51 -7.88
CA GLY A 64 -29.93 -4.30 -6.85
C GLY A 64 -28.97 -4.65 -5.69
N THR A 65 -29.56 -4.95 -4.53
CA THR A 65 -28.84 -5.53 -3.38
C THR A 65 -29.12 -7.01 -3.27
N PHE A 66 -28.06 -7.82 -3.30
CA PHE A 66 -28.11 -9.26 -3.21
C PHE A 66 -27.35 -9.73 -1.98
N GLY A 67 -27.83 -10.78 -1.32
CA GLY A 67 -27.22 -11.23 -0.08
C GLY A 67 -27.79 -12.54 0.43
N GLN A 68 -27.43 -12.89 1.66
CA GLN A 68 -28.09 -13.96 2.40
C GLN A 68 -29.33 -13.40 3.11
N GLN A 69 -30.39 -14.19 3.17
CA GLN A 69 -31.60 -13.82 3.89
C GLN A 69 -31.27 -13.50 5.36
N VAL A 70 -31.79 -12.40 5.87
CA VAL A 70 -31.58 -11.98 7.26
C VAL A 70 -31.98 -13.11 8.22
N GLY A 71 -31.08 -13.47 9.14
CA GLY A 71 -31.26 -14.54 10.11
C GLY A 71 -30.85 -15.93 9.62
N ASN A 72 -30.56 -16.11 8.32
CA ASN A 72 -29.96 -17.34 7.81
C ASN A 72 -28.45 -17.30 8.09
N THR A 73 -27.95 -18.28 8.84
CA THR A 73 -26.55 -18.38 9.28
C THR A 73 -25.82 -19.59 8.68
N VAL A 74 -26.34 -20.16 7.59
CA VAL A 74 -25.69 -21.30 6.91
C VAL A 74 -24.30 -20.85 6.46
N PRO A 75 -23.21 -21.53 6.87
CA PRO A 75 -21.84 -21.09 6.62
C PRO A 75 -21.41 -21.35 5.18
N GLY A 76 -20.39 -20.64 4.70
CA GLY A 76 -19.81 -20.94 3.40
C GLY A 76 -20.61 -20.42 2.20
N PHE A 77 -21.75 -19.75 2.41
CA PHE A 77 -22.61 -19.30 1.31
C PHE A 77 -21.87 -18.27 0.45
N LYS A 78 -21.82 -18.55 -0.86
CA LYS A 78 -21.21 -17.68 -1.88
C LYS A 78 -22.31 -17.10 -2.75
N LEU A 79 -22.34 -15.80 -3.01
CA LEU A 79 -23.41 -15.28 -3.85
C LEU A 79 -23.22 -15.71 -5.31
N ILE A 80 -22.04 -15.48 -5.87
CA ILE A 80 -21.72 -15.79 -7.27
C ILE A 80 -20.51 -16.72 -7.34
N VAL A 81 -20.65 -17.82 -8.08
CA VAL A 81 -19.57 -18.74 -8.43
C VAL A 81 -19.36 -18.74 -9.93
N ILE A 82 -18.13 -18.47 -10.38
CA ILE A 82 -17.69 -18.66 -11.77
C ILE A 82 -16.98 -20.01 -11.83
N ASN A 83 -17.52 -20.94 -12.62
CA ASN A 83 -16.93 -22.27 -12.80
C ASN A 83 -15.57 -22.21 -13.50
N PRO A 84 -14.73 -23.25 -13.36
CA PRO A 84 -13.38 -23.26 -13.92
C PRO A 84 -13.35 -23.09 -15.45
N ASN A 85 -12.23 -22.59 -15.97
CA ASN A 85 -11.92 -22.52 -17.41
C ASN A 85 -12.91 -21.70 -18.25
N LEU A 86 -13.59 -20.73 -17.64
CA LEU A 86 -14.49 -19.82 -18.36
C LEU A 86 -13.76 -18.57 -18.84
N SER A 87 -14.33 -17.91 -19.84
CA SER A 87 -13.77 -16.70 -20.42
C SER A 87 -14.82 -15.64 -20.68
N ASN A 88 -14.40 -14.38 -20.72
CA ASN A 88 -15.27 -13.24 -21.05
C ASN A 88 -16.50 -13.16 -20.12
N VAL A 89 -16.27 -13.21 -18.82
CA VAL A 89 -17.32 -13.09 -17.81
C VAL A 89 -17.27 -11.68 -17.21
N ILE A 90 -18.38 -10.96 -17.26
CA ILE A 90 -18.51 -9.62 -16.69
C ILE A 90 -19.56 -9.65 -15.59
N ILE A 91 -19.23 -9.18 -14.40
CA ILE A 91 -20.18 -8.97 -13.30
C ILE A 91 -20.17 -7.49 -12.94
N ARG A 92 -21.33 -6.83 -12.97
CA ARG A 92 -21.39 -5.38 -12.78
C ARG A 92 -22.66 -4.85 -12.12
N ASN A 93 -22.58 -3.59 -11.67
CA ASN A 93 -23.69 -2.74 -11.22
C ASN A 93 -24.54 -3.33 -10.09
N GLY A 94 -24.07 -3.33 -8.85
CA GLY A 94 -24.90 -3.77 -7.74
C GLY A 94 -24.19 -3.85 -6.40
N LYS A 95 -24.96 -4.21 -5.38
CA LYS A 95 -24.47 -4.46 -4.02
C LYS A 95 -24.58 -5.95 -3.69
N ILE A 96 -23.50 -6.55 -3.19
CA ILE A 96 -23.44 -7.89 -2.64
C ILE A 96 -23.16 -7.75 -1.15
N ALA A 97 -24.03 -8.27 -0.28
CA ALA A 97 -23.90 -8.04 1.15
C ALA A 97 -24.35 -9.18 2.07
N ASN A 98 -23.88 -9.14 3.32
CA ASN A 98 -24.30 -10.02 4.42
C ASN A 98 -24.16 -11.50 4.06
N LEU A 99 -22.94 -11.95 3.77
CA LEU A 99 -22.66 -13.34 3.39
C LEU A 99 -21.77 -14.00 4.43
N THR A 100 -22.03 -15.27 4.72
CA THR A 100 -21.21 -16.09 5.62
C THR A 100 -19.91 -16.60 4.99
N SER A 101 -19.60 -16.21 3.75
CA SER A 101 -18.31 -16.47 3.08
C SER A 101 -18.04 -15.41 2.02
N ASN A 102 -17.73 -15.79 0.79
CA ASN A 102 -17.30 -14.88 -0.29
C ASN A 102 -18.47 -14.23 -1.01
N GLY A 103 -18.33 -12.95 -1.39
CA GLY A 103 -19.23 -12.31 -2.35
C GLY A 103 -19.22 -12.99 -3.70
N ILE A 104 -18.04 -13.01 -4.31
CA ILE A 104 -17.81 -13.65 -5.61
C ILE A 104 -16.62 -14.60 -5.50
N TYR A 105 -16.77 -15.79 -6.06
CA TYR A 105 -15.74 -16.80 -6.12
C TYR A 105 -15.44 -17.19 -7.56
N VAL A 106 -14.18 -17.04 -7.97
CA VAL A 106 -13.70 -17.38 -9.32
C VAL A 106 -12.79 -18.60 -9.22
N ASN A 107 -13.18 -19.68 -9.90
CA ASN A 107 -12.38 -20.89 -9.97
C ASN A 107 -11.20 -20.77 -10.95
N ASP A 108 -10.30 -21.75 -10.87
CA ASP A 108 -9.07 -21.85 -11.67
C ASP A 108 -9.32 -21.78 -13.19
N GLY A 109 -8.29 -21.35 -13.93
CA GLY A 109 -8.30 -21.31 -15.39
C GLY A 109 -9.22 -20.27 -16.03
N CYS A 110 -9.92 -19.45 -15.25
CA CYS A 110 -10.75 -18.38 -15.81
C CYS A 110 -9.89 -17.27 -16.46
N SER A 111 -10.39 -16.70 -17.56
CA SER A 111 -9.71 -15.60 -18.26
C SER A 111 -10.65 -14.46 -18.65
N GLN A 112 -10.13 -13.24 -18.80
CA GLN A 112 -10.94 -12.07 -19.22
C GLN A 112 -12.18 -11.89 -18.33
N VAL A 113 -12.00 -11.99 -17.01
CA VAL A 113 -13.08 -11.77 -16.04
C VAL A 113 -13.03 -10.31 -15.57
N THR A 114 -14.16 -9.62 -15.67
CA THR A 114 -14.29 -8.21 -15.31
C THR A 114 -15.30 -8.01 -14.17
N PHE A 115 -14.89 -7.23 -13.17
CA PHE A 115 -15.74 -6.73 -12.09
C PHE A 115 -15.82 -5.21 -12.19
N GLU A 116 -17.03 -4.66 -12.27
CA GLU A 116 -17.24 -3.23 -12.49
C GLU A 116 -18.38 -2.68 -11.62
N ASN A 117 -18.17 -1.54 -10.96
CA ASN A 117 -19.23 -0.82 -10.26
C ASN A 117 -19.98 -1.73 -9.25
N LEU A 118 -19.21 -2.44 -8.42
CA LEU A 118 -19.74 -3.34 -7.39
C LEU A 118 -19.47 -2.78 -6.00
N THR A 119 -20.45 -2.92 -5.11
CA THR A 119 -20.26 -2.75 -3.66
C THR A 119 -20.33 -4.10 -2.99
N LEU A 120 -19.28 -4.51 -2.29
CA LEU A 120 -19.21 -5.74 -1.52
C LEU A 120 -19.13 -5.38 -0.04
N ASP A 121 -20.11 -5.76 0.76
CA ASP A 121 -20.28 -5.29 2.14
C ASP A 121 -20.56 -6.44 3.09
N SER A 122 -19.83 -6.53 4.20
CA SER A 122 -20.15 -7.50 5.26
C SER A 122 -20.14 -8.96 4.78
N CYS A 123 -19.12 -9.33 3.99
CA CYS A 123 -18.79 -10.72 3.64
C CYS A 123 -17.85 -11.31 4.72
N THR A 124 -17.87 -12.62 4.98
CA THR A 124 -17.05 -13.20 6.06
C THR A 124 -15.61 -13.49 5.63
N ASP A 125 -15.38 -14.06 4.45
CA ASP A 125 -14.04 -14.49 4.04
C ASP A 125 -13.39 -13.48 3.10
N ALA A 126 -14.06 -13.21 1.97
CA ALA A 126 -13.64 -12.18 1.04
C ALA A 126 -14.82 -11.47 0.37
N GLY A 127 -14.60 -10.24 -0.12
CA GLY A 127 -15.51 -9.67 -1.11
C GLY A 127 -15.42 -10.48 -2.41
N ILE A 128 -14.23 -10.48 -3.03
CA ILE A 128 -13.94 -11.29 -4.22
C ILE A 128 -12.76 -12.21 -3.91
N PHE A 129 -12.93 -13.50 -4.21
CA PHE A 129 -11.90 -14.52 -4.07
C PHE A 129 -11.65 -15.19 -5.43
N CYS A 130 -10.48 -14.95 -6.01
CA CYS A 130 -10.06 -15.56 -7.26
C CYS A 130 -8.97 -16.61 -6.99
N GLU A 131 -9.31 -17.89 -7.16
CA GLU A 131 -8.42 -19.01 -6.85
C GLU A 131 -7.85 -19.67 -8.11
N GLY A 132 -6.68 -19.22 -8.55
CA GLY A 132 -5.85 -20.02 -9.45
C GLY A 132 -5.12 -21.12 -8.68
N ILE A 133 -5.13 -22.36 -9.18
CA ILE A 133 -4.53 -23.53 -8.50
C ILE A 133 -3.14 -23.84 -9.07
N THR A 134 -2.92 -23.58 -10.36
CA THR A 134 -1.72 -24.03 -11.09
C THR A 134 -0.85 -22.86 -11.57
N THR A 135 0.46 -22.94 -11.31
CA THR A 135 1.44 -22.02 -11.91
C THR A 135 1.54 -22.32 -13.42
N GLY A 136 0.90 -21.50 -14.26
CA GLY A 136 0.98 -21.60 -15.73
C GLY A 136 -0.36 -21.78 -16.46
N THR A 137 -1.38 -22.31 -15.80
CA THR A 137 -2.79 -22.36 -16.29
C THR A 137 -3.76 -21.67 -15.33
N GLY A 138 -3.20 -20.84 -14.44
CA GLY A 138 -3.98 -20.03 -13.52
C GLY A 138 -4.83 -18.97 -14.20
N LEU A 139 -5.36 -18.06 -13.40
CA LEU A 139 -6.22 -16.98 -13.85
C LEU A 139 -5.47 -16.07 -14.83
N SER A 140 -6.18 -15.45 -15.78
CA SER A 140 -5.55 -14.45 -16.64
C SER A 140 -6.44 -13.30 -17.07
N ASN A 141 -5.84 -12.12 -17.26
CA ASN A 141 -6.53 -10.92 -17.74
C ASN A 141 -7.75 -10.56 -16.85
N LEU A 142 -7.52 -10.45 -15.54
CA LEU A 142 -8.55 -9.97 -14.61
C LEU A 142 -8.63 -8.45 -14.67
N THR A 143 -9.85 -7.90 -14.69
CA THR A 143 -10.09 -6.46 -14.59
C THR A 143 -11.02 -6.18 -13.43
N ILE A 144 -10.65 -5.27 -12.53
CA ILE A 144 -11.47 -4.84 -11.39
C ILE A 144 -11.48 -3.32 -11.39
N ARG A 145 -12.64 -2.69 -11.56
CA ARG A 145 -12.72 -1.23 -11.57
C ARG A 145 -13.95 -0.67 -10.89
N ASP A 146 -13.78 0.47 -10.27
CA ASP A 146 -14.86 1.23 -9.63
C ASP A 146 -15.60 0.37 -8.57
N CYS A 147 -14.88 -0.51 -7.87
CA CYS A 147 -15.43 -1.41 -6.87
C CYS A 147 -15.13 -0.92 -5.45
N SER A 148 -16.08 -1.12 -4.53
CA SER A 148 -15.93 -0.82 -3.10
C SER A 148 -16.13 -2.06 -2.26
N PHE A 149 -15.26 -2.28 -1.29
CA PHE A 149 -15.24 -3.41 -0.37
C PHE A 149 -15.29 -2.85 1.04
N SER A 150 -16.27 -3.26 1.83
CA SER A 150 -16.49 -2.71 3.17
C SER A 150 -16.86 -3.78 4.19
N ASN A 151 -16.39 -3.62 5.43
CA ASN A 151 -16.77 -4.46 6.57
C ASN A 151 -16.59 -5.97 6.37
N VAL A 152 -15.64 -6.41 5.54
CA VAL A 152 -15.36 -7.85 5.40
C VAL A 152 -14.80 -8.36 6.72
N LEU A 153 -15.42 -9.37 7.34
CA LEU A 153 -15.13 -9.79 8.71
C LEU A 153 -14.97 -11.31 8.81
N SER A 154 -13.75 -11.80 9.03
CA SER A 154 -13.51 -13.24 9.26
C SER A 154 -13.35 -13.56 10.75
N THR A 155 -14.05 -14.61 11.21
CA THR A 155 -13.99 -15.13 12.59
C THR A 155 -13.13 -16.39 12.72
N SER A 156 -12.77 -17.04 11.62
CA SER A 156 -12.05 -18.32 11.61
C SER A 156 -10.82 -18.33 10.72
N GLY A 157 -10.67 -17.34 9.84
CA GLY A 157 -9.59 -17.25 8.87
C GLY A 157 -9.02 -15.84 8.77
N SER A 158 -8.21 -15.61 7.74
CA SER A 158 -7.86 -14.26 7.32
C SER A 158 -9.04 -13.64 6.58
N ALA A 159 -9.22 -12.33 6.72
CA ALA A 159 -10.25 -11.58 6.01
C ALA A 159 -9.61 -10.81 4.85
N TYR A 160 -10.28 -10.79 3.69
CA TYR A 160 -9.77 -10.15 2.48
C TYR A 160 -10.82 -9.24 1.84
N GLY A 161 -10.54 -7.98 1.55
CA GLY A 161 -11.40 -7.24 0.61
C GLY A 161 -11.41 -7.95 -0.76
N LEU A 162 -10.22 -8.10 -1.33
CA LEU A 162 -9.95 -8.84 -2.56
C LEU A 162 -8.78 -9.81 -2.35
N ARG A 163 -8.95 -11.06 -2.78
CA ARG A 163 -7.85 -12.04 -2.86
C ARG A 163 -7.72 -12.57 -4.29
N VAL A 164 -6.52 -12.52 -4.83
CA VAL A 164 -6.18 -13.08 -6.15
C VAL A 164 -4.95 -13.96 -6.02
N LYS A 165 -5.08 -15.21 -6.44
CA LYS A 165 -3.99 -16.20 -6.39
C LYS A 165 -3.69 -16.74 -7.78
N ASN A 166 -2.41 -16.86 -8.12
CA ASN A 166 -1.91 -17.44 -9.38
C ASN A 166 -2.60 -16.80 -10.61
N CYS A 167 -2.38 -15.49 -10.81
CA CYS A 167 -2.97 -14.74 -11.92
C CYS A 167 -1.89 -14.08 -12.78
N SER A 168 -2.05 -14.15 -14.10
CA SER A 168 -1.23 -13.38 -15.04
C SER A 168 -2.05 -12.25 -15.65
N ARG A 169 -1.52 -11.03 -15.65
CA ARG A 169 -2.21 -9.84 -16.14
C ARG A 169 -3.46 -9.51 -15.33
N LEU A 170 -3.30 -8.57 -14.42
CA LEU A 170 -4.40 -8.01 -13.65
C LEU A 170 -4.38 -6.50 -13.80
N SER A 171 -5.53 -5.90 -14.08
CA SER A 171 -5.72 -4.44 -14.01
C SER A 171 -6.72 -4.12 -12.92
N MET A 172 -6.37 -3.17 -12.06
CA MET A 172 -7.25 -2.65 -11.03
C MET A 172 -7.20 -1.13 -10.97
N GLU A 173 -8.37 -0.49 -10.94
CA GLU A 173 -8.48 0.96 -10.98
C GLU A 173 -9.63 1.46 -10.08
N ASN A 174 -9.44 2.61 -9.43
CA ASN A 174 -10.48 3.33 -8.68
C ASN A 174 -11.22 2.46 -7.64
N CYS A 175 -10.50 1.56 -6.96
CA CYS A 175 -11.10 0.67 -5.97
C CYS A 175 -10.89 1.16 -4.53
N LEU A 176 -11.86 0.88 -3.67
CA LEU A 176 -11.83 1.21 -2.24
C LEU A 176 -11.96 -0.05 -1.38
N PHE A 177 -11.04 -0.26 -0.46
CA PHE A 177 -11.03 -1.36 0.50
C PHE A 177 -11.07 -0.80 1.92
N GLU A 178 -12.22 -0.82 2.57
CA GLU A 178 -12.42 -0.17 3.86
C GLU A 178 -12.84 -1.17 4.96
N GLY A 179 -12.12 -1.15 6.07
CA GLY A 179 -12.56 -1.82 7.29
C GLY A 179 -12.70 -3.33 7.15
N THR A 180 -11.80 -3.99 6.44
CA THR A 180 -11.62 -5.45 6.56
C THR A 180 -11.11 -5.75 7.99
N LYS A 181 -11.72 -6.74 8.63
CA LYS A 181 -11.54 -7.05 10.03
C LYS A 181 -11.31 -8.54 10.24
N GLN A 182 -10.44 -8.86 11.18
CA GLN A 182 -10.15 -10.23 11.56
C GLN A 182 -10.17 -10.34 13.08
N LEU A 183 -10.90 -11.31 13.65
CA LEU A 183 -11.14 -11.41 15.10
C LEU A 183 -10.29 -12.45 15.85
N VAL A 184 -9.52 -13.28 15.17
CA VAL A 184 -8.71 -14.37 15.77
C VAL A 184 -7.28 -14.33 15.25
N ASN A 185 -6.25 -14.05 16.05
CA ASN A 185 -4.81 -13.87 15.69
C ASN A 185 -4.33 -14.26 14.27
N LEU A 186 -4.89 -13.65 13.23
CA LEU A 186 -4.62 -13.88 11.81
C LEU A 186 -4.64 -12.52 11.11
N ALA A 187 -4.54 -12.54 9.78
CA ALA A 187 -4.39 -11.34 8.99
C ALA A 187 -5.73 -10.77 8.52
N SER A 188 -5.86 -9.45 8.63
CA SER A 188 -6.80 -8.64 7.87
C SER A 188 -6.06 -7.98 6.70
N ARG A 189 -6.60 -8.13 5.48
CA ARG A 189 -5.99 -7.57 4.28
C ARG A 189 -7.04 -6.84 3.44
N GLY A 190 -6.76 -5.61 3.04
CA GLY A 190 -7.59 -4.94 2.04
C GLY A 190 -7.50 -5.71 0.72
N ILE A 191 -6.27 -5.94 0.28
CA ILE A 191 -5.95 -6.68 -0.94
C ILE A 191 -4.85 -7.71 -0.68
N SER A 192 -4.97 -8.90 -1.26
CA SER A 192 -3.92 -9.93 -1.24
C SER A 192 -3.71 -10.55 -2.61
N PHE A 193 -2.54 -10.32 -3.19
CA PHE A 193 -2.08 -10.94 -4.43
C PHE A 193 -0.98 -11.95 -4.13
N GLU A 194 -1.21 -13.20 -4.50
CA GLU A 194 -0.31 -14.34 -4.27
C GLU A 194 0.08 -14.92 -5.63
N ASN A 195 1.37 -14.91 -6.00
CA ASN A 195 1.85 -15.31 -7.32
C ASN A 195 1.12 -14.59 -8.47
N VAL A 196 1.02 -13.25 -8.41
CA VAL A 196 0.44 -12.46 -9.49
C VAL A 196 1.54 -11.81 -10.31
N SER A 197 1.47 -11.93 -11.64
CA SER A 197 2.45 -11.34 -12.56
C SER A 197 1.83 -10.34 -13.54
N ALA A 198 2.62 -9.36 -13.97
CA ALA A 198 2.22 -8.37 -14.98
C ALA A 198 0.95 -7.59 -14.58
N PHE A 199 0.91 -7.04 -13.37
CA PHE A 199 -0.28 -6.34 -12.86
C PHE A 199 -0.13 -4.82 -12.88
N GLN A 200 -1.27 -4.12 -12.92
CA GLN A 200 -1.35 -2.68 -12.76
C GLN A 200 -2.44 -2.33 -11.75
N ILE A 201 -2.11 -1.46 -10.80
CA ILE A 201 -3.03 -0.90 -9.81
C ILE A 201 -2.92 0.61 -9.84
N THR A 202 -4.04 1.30 -10.03
CA THR A 202 -4.07 2.77 -10.03
C THR A 202 -5.20 3.31 -9.17
N ASN A 203 -5.00 4.49 -8.59
CA ASN A 203 -6.04 5.29 -7.92
C ASN A 203 -6.84 4.53 -6.85
N SER A 204 -6.22 3.54 -6.20
CA SER A 204 -6.91 2.62 -5.29
C SER A 204 -6.52 2.86 -3.83
N LYS A 205 -7.44 2.57 -2.91
CA LYS A 205 -7.28 2.90 -1.49
C LYS A 205 -7.56 1.71 -0.58
N ALA A 206 -6.72 1.48 0.41
CA ALA A 206 -6.97 0.51 1.48
C ALA A 206 -6.92 1.20 2.85
N LEU A 207 -8.08 1.32 3.50
CA LEU A 207 -8.30 2.16 4.67
C LEU A 207 -8.81 1.34 5.86
N GLY A 208 -8.21 1.54 7.03
CA GLY A 208 -8.77 1.07 8.30
C GLY A 208 -8.80 -0.44 8.45
N GLN A 209 -7.86 -1.19 7.86
CA GLN A 209 -7.79 -2.63 8.09
C GLN A 209 -7.47 -2.89 9.57
N LEU A 210 -8.21 -3.81 10.19
CA LEU A 210 -8.00 -4.19 11.60
C LEU A 210 -7.82 -5.70 11.72
N GLY A 211 -6.59 -6.13 11.96
CA GLY A 211 -6.29 -7.52 12.23
C GLY A 211 -5.89 -7.70 13.69
N VAL A 212 -6.14 -8.87 14.27
CA VAL A 212 -5.52 -9.20 15.55
C VAL A 212 -4.02 -9.33 15.34
N GLY A 213 -3.54 -10.29 14.55
CA GLY A 213 -2.09 -10.47 14.34
C GLY A 213 -1.50 -9.50 13.32
N THR A 214 -2.15 -9.38 12.16
CA THR A 214 -1.60 -8.64 11.03
C THR A 214 -2.67 -7.81 10.34
N ALA A 215 -2.39 -6.56 10.01
CA ALA A 215 -3.28 -5.68 9.26
C ALA A 215 -2.51 -5.05 8.11
N ILE A 216 -2.90 -5.37 6.88
CA ILE A 216 -2.18 -4.90 5.68
C ILE A 216 -3.16 -4.26 4.71
N GLY A 217 -2.82 -3.09 4.18
CA GLY A 217 -3.59 -2.47 3.10
C GLY A 217 -3.46 -3.25 1.79
N PHE A 218 -2.26 -3.20 1.18
CA PHE A 218 -1.91 -3.99 -0.01
C PHE A 218 -0.85 -5.04 0.33
N ASN A 219 -1.22 -6.32 0.20
CA ASN A 219 -0.34 -7.46 0.43
C ASN A 219 0.00 -8.15 -0.90
N PHE A 220 1.29 -8.27 -1.20
CA PHE A 220 1.80 -9.01 -2.35
C PHE A 220 2.77 -10.07 -1.87
N ASP A 221 2.53 -11.31 -2.29
CA ASP A 221 3.39 -12.45 -2.00
C ASP A 221 3.81 -13.08 -3.33
N SER A 222 5.13 -13.21 -3.51
CA SER A 222 5.75 -13.89 -4.65
C SER A 222 5.25 -13.36 -6.01
N SER A 223 4.96 -12.07 -6.07
CA SER A 223 4.38 -11.39 -7.24
C SER A 223 5.44 -10.60 -8.01
N SER A 224 5.24 -10.39 -9.31
CA SER A 224 6.25 -9.74 -10.15
C SER A 224 5.71 -8.85 -11.26
N ASP A 225 6.59 -7.99 -11.80
CA ASP A 225 6.30 -7.17 -12.98
C ASP A 225 5.05 -6.30 -12.77
N GLY A 226 4.93 -5.71 -11.58
CA GLY A 226 3.76 -4.97 -11.15
C GLY A 226 3.97 -3.46 -11.18
N LEU A 227 2.96 -2.71 -11.58
CA LEU A 227 2.89 -1.26 -11.44
C LEU A 227 1.83 -0.88 -10.41
N MET A 228 2.19 -0.04 -9.45
CA MET A 228 1.27 0.61 -8.52
C MET A 228 1.49 2.12 -8.60
N ASP A 229 0.42 2.86 -8.91
CA ASP A 229 0.49 4.33 -9.00
C ASP A 229 -0.68 4.98 -8.28
N ASN A 230 -0.40 6.09 -7.61
CA ASN A 230 -1.40 6.89 -6.88
C ASN A 230 -2.30 6.05 -5.93
N CYS A 231 -1.68 5.14 -5.19
CA CYS A 231 -2.39 4.28 -4.22
C CYS A 231 -2.20 4.79 -2.78
N ILE A 232 -3.24 4.67 -1.96
CA ILE A 232 -3.23 5.16 -0.58
C ILE A 232 -3.56 4.05 0.40
N CYS A 233 -2.71 3.91 1.42
CA CYS A 233 -2.96 3.13 2.61
C CYS A 233 -3.05 4.02 3.83
N TYR A 234 -4.12 3.86 4.60
CA TYR A 234 -4.34 4.66 5.78
C TYR A 234 -4.82 3.81 6.96
N PHE A 235 -4.15 3.95 8.11
CA PHE A 235 -4.64 3.47 9.40
C PHE A 235 -4.92 1.95 9.46
N ASN A 236 -4.01 1.15 8.89
CA ASN A 236 -4.07 -0.32 9.03
C ASN A 236 -3.42 -0.74 10.35
N ILE A 237 -4.21 -1.30 11.27
CA ILE A 237 -3.81 -1.53 12.68
C ILE A 237 -3.82 -3.01 13.03
N ALA A 238 -2.68 -3.55 13.44
CA ALA A 238 -2.59 -4.85 14.10
C ALA A 238 -2.80 -4.69 15.63
N ALA A 239 -3.85 -5.31 16.14
CA ALA A 239 -4.35 -5.10 17.50
C ALA A 239 -3.84 -6.11 18.54
N ALA A 240 -3.10 -7.15 18.12
CA ALA A 240 -2.53 -8.14 19.04
C ALA A 240 -1.50 -7.50 19.96
N GLY A 241 -1.47 -7.98 21.19
CA GLY A 241 -0.49 -7.63 22.20
C GLY A 241 0.84 -8.40 22.07
N ASP A 242 1.13 -9.02 20.93
CA ASP A 242 2.38 -9.75 20.70
C ASP A 242 3.37 -8.98 19.80
N SER A 243 4.66 -9.28 19.99
CA SER A 243 5.77 -8.61 19.29
C SER A 243 5.87 -8.94 17.80
N ASN A 244 5.16 -9.97 17.34
CA ASN A 244 5.17 -10.40 15.93
C ASN A 244 4.08 -9.70 15.11
N SER A 245 3.20 -8.94 15.77
CA SER A 245 2.14 -8.20 15.11
C SER A 245 2.68 -7.19 14.09
N LEU A 246 1.98 -7.04 12.97
CA LEU A 246 2.39 -6.20 11.84
C LEU A 246 1.22 -5.38 11.30
N GLY A 247 1.31 -4.06 11.42
CA GLY A 247 0.45 -3.12 10.70
C GLY A 247 1.22 -2.47 9.57
N SER A 248 0.90 -2.80 8.32
CA SER A 248 1.60 -2.27 7.14
C SER A 248 0.65 -1.59 6.16
N GLY A 249 1.09 -0.52 5.53
CA GLY A 249 0.40 0.03 4.36
C GLY A 249 0.58 -0.89 3.16
N PHE A 250 1.82 -0.99 2.69
CA PHE A 250 2.23 -1.85 1.58
C PHE A 250 3.17 -2.93 2.09
N PHE A 251 2.90 -4.19 1.75
CA PHE A 251 3.74 -5.32 2.12
C PHE A 251 4.05 -6.16 0.89
N PHE A 252 5.33 -6.27 0.56
CA PHE A 252 5.86 -7.03 -0.57
C PHE A 252 6.74 -8.15 -0.01
N ASN A 253 6.33 -9.40 -0.17
CA ASN A 253 7.09 -10.58 0.26
C ASN A 253 7.54 -11.37 -0.95
N ASN A 254 8.84 -11.63 -1.11
CA ASN A 254 9.43 -12.34 -2.25
C ASN A 254 9.03 -11.75 -3.62
N CYS A 255 8.76 -10.44 -3.68
CA CYS A 255 8.31 -9.80 -4.92
C CYS A 255 9.48 -9.27 -5.75
N SER A 256 9.31 -9.23 -7.07
CA SER A 256 10.37 -8.70 -7.94
C SER A 256 9.87 -7.80 -9.06
N ARG A 257 10.69 -6.82 -9.45
CA ARG A 257 10.36 -5.88 -10.54
C ARG A 257 9.01 -5.19 -10.33
N LEU A 258 8.73 -4.82 -9.08
CA LEU A 258 7.60 -3.94 -8.77
C LEU A 258 8.02 -2.48 -8.98
N TRP A 259 7.14 -1.67 -9.55
CA TRP A 259 7.28 -0.23 -9.60
C TRP A 259 6.12 0.40 -8.81
N VAL A 260 6.45 1.04 -7.70
CA VAL A 260 5.50 1.68 -6.78
C VAL A 260 5.76 3.18 -6.78
N ALA A 261 4.91 3.95 -7.44
CA ALA A 261 5.07 5.39 -7.63
C ALA A 261 3.92 6.18 -6.99
N ASN A 262 4.20 7.38 -6.49
CA ASN A 262 3.19 8.32 -5.97
C ASN A 262 2.24 7.71 -4.93
N CYS A 263 2.71 6.73 -4.16
CA CYS A 263 1.90 6.00 -3.20
C CYS A 263 2.06 6.57 -1.78
N GLN A 264 1.07 6.36 -0.91
CA GLN A 264 1.09 6.88 0.46
C GLN A 264 0.80 5.79 1.49
N GLY A 265 1.74 5.51 2.38
CA GLY A 265 1.58 4.61 3.52
C GLY A 265 1.53 5.40 4.83
N VAL A 266 0.33 5.75 5.29
CA VAL A 266 0.12 6.74 6.37
C VAL A 266 -0.59 6.13 7.58
N GLY A 267 -0.08 6.39 8.78
CA GLY A 267 -0.79 6.05 10.01
C GLY A 267 -0.94 4.56 10.30
N ASN A 268 -0.19 3.68 9.61
CA ASN A 268 -0.27 2.24 9.83
C ASN A 268 0.45 1.87 11.12
N GLY A 269 0.00 0.81 11.79
CA GLY A 269 0.65 0.46 13.05
C GLY A 269 0.29 -0.84 13.73
N ALA A 270 1.05 -1.15 14.78
CA ALA A 270 0.83 -2.34 15.61
C ALA A 270 0.93 -1.99 17.09
N LEU A 271 0.00 -2.52 17.90
CA LEU A 271 -0.08 -2.20 19.33
C LEU A 271 1.08 -2.79 20.16
N ALA A 272 1.67 -3.91 19.72
CA ALA A 272 2.81 -4.53 20.41
C ALA A 272 3.99 -4.85 19.48
N GLY A 273 3.77 -4.94 18.17
CA GLY A 273 4.79 -5.27 17.18
C GLY A 273 5.24 -4.07 16.35
N ARG A 274 5.26 -4.25 15.03
CA ARG A 274 5.82 -3.30 14.06
C ARG A 274 4.75 -2.57 13.24
N GLY A 275 4.90 -1.25 13.12
CA GLY A 275 4.17 -0.43 12.16
C GLY A 275 5.05 -0.08 10.95
N ALA A 276 4.52 -0.18 9.73
CA ALA A 276 5.26 0.17 8.51
C ALA A 276 4.41 0.92 7.47
N GLY A 277 5.00 1.91 6.80
CA GLY A 277 4.40 2.49 5.59
C GLY A 277 4.54 1.52 4.42
N PHE A 278 5.79 1.16 4.12
CA PHE A 278 6.19 0.20 3.09
C PHE A 278 7.15 -0.82 3.69
N SER A 279 6.91 -2.09 3.40
CA SER A 279 7.74 -3.21 3.83
C SER A 279 7.99 -4.14 2.66
N SER A 280 9.22 -4.18 2.17
CA SER A 280 9.66 -5.12 1.14
C SER A 280 10.61 -6.15 1.76
N THR A 281 10.33 -7.43 1.58
CA THR A 281 11.04 -8.52 2.21
C THR A 281 11.42 -9.59 1.18
N ASN A 282 12.70 -9.96 1.13
CA ASN A 282 13.28 -10.97 0.23
C ASN A 282 12.98 -10.72 -1.26
N GLY A 283 12.73 -9.47 -1.65
CA GLY A 283 12.47 -9.09 -3.02
C GLY A 283 13.71 -8.72 -3.81
N SER A 284 13.51 -8.40 -5.08
CA SER A 284 14.60 -7.91 -5.94
C SER A 284 14.13 -6.98 -7.03
N GLN A 285 14.95 -5.98 -7.37
CA GLN A 285 14.67 -5.04 -8.45
C GLN A 285 13.34 -4.29 -8.26
N ASN A 286 12.92 -4.08 -7.01
CA ASN A 286 11.74 -3.31 -6.70
C ASN A 286 12.11 -1.83 -6.69
N ILE A 287 11.27 -0.98 -7.28
CA ILE A 287 11.43 0.47 -7.33
C ILE A 287 10.28 1.08 -6.55
N ILE A 288 10.62 1.87 -5.54
CA ILE A 288 9.66 2.72 -4.83
C ILE A 288 10.10 4.16 -5.06
N GLU A 289 9.28 4.96 -5.73
CA GLU A 289 9.61 6.36 -6.04
C GLU A 289 8.49 7.33 -5.66
N LYS A 290 8.86 8.58 -5.37
CA LYS A 290 7.92 9.72 -5.18
C LYS A 290 6.79 9.41 -4.19
N SER A 291 7.06 8.52 -3.25
CA SER A 291 6.06 7.99 -2.33
C SER A 291 6.24 8.61 -0.94
N ILE A 292 5.21 8.51 -0.10
CA ILE A 292 5.20 9.08 1.25
C ILE A 292 4.89 7.99 2.27
N ALA A 293 5.77 7.84 3.26
CA ALA A 293 5.54 7.04 4.45
C ALA A 293 5.50 7.96 5.68
N GLN A 294 4.34 8.10 6.32
CA GLN A 294 4.16 9.10 7.37
C GLN A 294 3.36 8.60 8.57
N ASN A 295 3.73 9.05 9.78
CA ASN A 295 2.98 8.82 11.01
C ASN A 295 2.74 7.32 11.29
N ASN A 296 3.59 6.42 10.79
CA ASN A 296 3.44 4.99 11.10
C ASN A 296 3.91 4.74 12.53
N ASN A 297 3.19 3.89 13.25
CA ASN A 297 3.38 3.71 14.69
C ASN A 297 3.56 2.24 15.05
N GLY A 298 4.51 1.91 15.90
CA GLY A 298 4.62 0.53 16.38
C GLY A 298 5.31 0.46 17.72
N PHE A 299 4.81 -0.38 18.62
CA PHE A 299 5.38 -0.49 19.96
C PHE A 299 6.84 -0.96 19.94
N ALA A 300 7.14 -2.02 19.20
CA ALA A 300 8.49 -2.58 19.09
C ALA A 300 9.32 -1.91 17.98
N SER A 301 8.69 -1.45 16.91
CA SER A 301 9.37 -0.75 15.82
C SER A 301 8.38 0.03 14.95
N ALA A 302 8.80 1.19 14.44
CA ALA A 302 8.03 1.93 13.44
C ALA A 302 8.93 2.30 12.27
N VAL A 303 8.51 2.00 11.05
CA VAL A 303 9.35 2.16 9.86
C VAL A 303 8.59 2.88 8.75
N GLY A 304 9.20 3.88 8.13
CA GLY A 304 8.65 4.44 6.89
C GLY A 304 8.79 3.45 5.73
N TYR A 305 10.04 3.16 5.38
CA TYR A 305 10.42 2.19 4.33
C TYR A 305 11.35 1.13 4.90
N MET A 306 10.93 -0.14 4.85
CA MET A 306 11.74 -1.28 5.25
C MET A 306 12.13 -2.10 4.02
N LEU A 307 13.43 -2.29 3.83
CA LEU A 307 14.01 -3.20 2.85
C LEU A 307 14.69 -4.33 3.63
N ASP A 308 14.16 -5.55 3.55
CA ASP A 308 14.55 -6.66 4.40
C ASP A 308 14.98 -7.86 3.56
N GLY A 309 16.29 -8.09 3.43
CA GLY A 309 16.84 -9.06 2.48
C GLY A 309 16.58 -8.69 1.00
N GLU A 310 16.40 -7.40 0.69
CA GLU A 310 16.21 -6.94 -0.69
C GLU A 310 17.53 -6.97 -1.48
N ASN A 311 17.45 -7.26 -2.77
CA ASN A 311 18.62 -7.22 -3.66
C ASN A 311 18.36 -6.32 -4.86
N THR A 312 19.25 -5.37 -5.14
CA THR A 312 19.14 -4.46 -6.31
C THR A 312 17.86 -3.62 -6.36
N SER A 313 17.25 -3.34 -5.21
CA SER A 313 16.04 -2.51 -5.12
C SER A 313 16.38 -1.01 -4.98
N TYR A 314 15.47 -0.16 -5.45
CA TYR A 314 15.64 1.28 -5.57
C TYR A 314 14.60 2.02 -4.72
N LEU A 315 15.05 3.01 -3.95
CA LEU A 315 14.21 3.95 -3.22
C LEU A 315 14.63 5.37 -3.59
N ASP A 316 13.80 6.06 -4.36
CA ASP A 316 14.13 7.35 -4.98
C ASP A 316 13.09 8.43 -4.66
N THR A 317 13.54 9.63 -4.31
CA THR A 317 12.68 10.82 -4.16
C THR A 317 11.49 10.57 -3.22
N CYS A 318 11.65 9.70 -2.23
CA CYS A 318 10.59 9.37 -1.27
C CYS A 318 10.67 10.25 -0.02
N MET A 319 9.54 10.38 0.68
CA MET A 319 9.47 11.08 1.96
C MET A 319 9.10 10.12 3.08
N SER A 320 9.94 10.07 4.11
CA SER A 320 9.64 9.36 5.36
C SER A 320 9.57 10.35 6.53
N ARG A 321 8.42 10.46 7.19
CA ARG A 321 8.21 11.49 8.23
C ARG A 321 7.45 11.00 9.45
N ALA A 322 7.95 11.41 10.63
CA ALA A 322 7.22 11.30 11.88
C ALA A 322 6.74 9.87 12.20
N ASN A 323 7.51 8.85 11.83
CA ASN A 323 7.23 7.49 12.27
C ASN A 323 7.64 7.37 13.75
N THR A 324 6.79 6.77 14.58
CA THR A 324 7.00 6.75 16.04
C THR A 324 6.94 5.37 16.66
N SER A 325 7.89 5.08 17.54
CA SER A 325 7.87 3.86 18.35
C SER A 325 7.88 4.17 19.84
N SER A 326 6.99 3.54 20.61
CA SER A 326 6.85 3.83 22.04
C SER A 326 7.83 3.07 22.93
N ALA A 327 8.31 1.90 22.51
CA ALA A 327 9.20 1.05 23.30
C ALA A 327 10.42 0.54 22.52
N GLY A 328 10.46 0.69 21.21
CA GLY A 328 11.61 0.33 20.38
C GLY A 328 12.08 1.48 19.50
N SER A 329 12.66 1.14 18.36
CA SER A 329 13.28 2.11 17.47
C SER A 329 12.32 2.54 16.36
N ALA A 330 12.39 3.81 15.98
CA ALA A 330 11.73 4.31 14.79
C ALA A 330 12.75 4.57 13.69
N TYR A 331 12.40 4.28 12.44
CA TYR A 331 13.27 4.39 11.28
C TYR A 331 12.54 5.11 10.17
N GLY A 332 13.23 6.04 9.53
CA GLY A 332 12.76 6.60 8.28
C GLY A 332 12.87 5.59 7.14
N ILE A 333 14.09 5.11 6.91
CA ILE A 333 14.47 4.06 5.96
C ILE A 333 15.34 3.05 6.71
N ARG A 334 15.03 1.76 6.59
CA ARG A 334 15.81 0.69 7.24
C ARG A 334 16.14 -0.42 6.25
N LEU A 335 17.43 -0.76 6.15
CA LEU A 335 17.93 -1.91 5.41
C LEU A 335 18.30 -3.02 6.41
N LEU A 336 17.79 -4.23 6.16
CA LEU A 336 17.84 -5.38 7.06
C LEU A 336 18.33 -6.65 6.37
N ASN A 337 18.77 -7.63 7.18
CA ASN A 337 19.07 -9.01 6.78
C ASN A 337 19.90 -9.12 5.49
N ASN A 338 21.00 -8.36 5.44
CA ASN A 338 21.91 -8.30 4.29
C ASN A 338 21.24 -7.84 2.98
N SER A 339 20.33 -6.86 3.07
CA SER A 339 19.90 -6.13 1.88
C SER A 339 21.12 -5.60 1.16
N SER A 340 21.22 -5.87 -0.15
CA SER A 340 22.47 -5.72 -0.89
C SER A 340 22.26 -5.05 -2.24
N ASN A 341 23.28 -4.30 -2.68
CA ASN A 341 23.26 -3.57 -3.95
C ASN A 341 22.02 -2.68 -4.12
N CYS A 342 21.41 -2.23 -3.01
CA CYS A 342 20.25 -1.36 -3.07
C CYS A 342 20.71 0.09 -3.29
N TYR A 343 19.82 0.90 -3.84
CA TYR A 343 20.08 2.32 -4.13
C TYR A 343 19.06 3.17 -3.38
N ILE A 344 19.56 4.00 -2.49
CA ILE A 344 18.76 4.90 -1.64
C ILE A 344 19.17 6.32 -2.02
N GLU A 345 18.34 6.98 -2.82
CA GLU A 345 18.69 8.23 -3.50
C GLU A 345 17.63 9.33 -3.28
N ASP A 346 18.09 10.56 -3.06
CA ASP A 346 17.27 11.78 -3.04
C ASP A 346 16.03 11.74 -2.11
N ASN A 347 16.09 10.94 -1.04
CA ASN A 347 14.99 10.81 -0.09
C ASN A 347 15.02 11.89 0.98
N THR A 348 13.84 12.33 1.42
CA THR A 348 13.68 13.22 2.58
C THR A 348 13.20 12.42 3.80
N VAL A 349 13.98 12.44 4.88
CA VAL A 349 13.74 11.62 6.07
C VAL A 349 13.77 12.44 7.35
N VAL A 350 12.60 12.72 7.94
CA VAL A 350 12.50 13.74 9.00
C VAL A 350 11.66 13.34 10.21
N ASN A 351 12.12 13.74 11.40
CA ASN A 351 11.38 13.63 12.66
C ASN A 351 10.98 12.19 13.06
N ASN A 352 11.75 11.16 12.71
CA ASN A 352 11.46 9.80 13.17
C ASN A 352 11.93 9.62 14.62
N SER A 353 11.06 9.14 15.50
CA SER A 353 11.29 9.13 16.95
C SER A 353 10.91 7.82 17.62
N GLY A 354 11.82 7.25 18.40
CA GLY A 354 11.53 6.13 19.30
C GLY A 354 12.48 6.16 20.49
N VAL A 355 12.67 5.02 21.17
CA VAL A 355 13.79 4.84 22.11
C VAL A 355 15.11 5.19 21.40
N GLN A 356 15.20 4.82 20.13
CA GLN A 356 16.13 5.39 19.16
C GLN A 356 15.34 5.83 17.93
N GLY A 357 15.65 7.01 17.39
CA GLY A 357 15.06 7.50 16.15
C GLY A 357 16.12 7.59 15.06
N PHE A 358 15.95 6.88 13.96
CA PHE A 358 16.90 6.84 12.86
C PHE A 358 16.31 7.50 11.62
N GLY A 359 17.13 8.27 10.90
CA GLY A 359 16.83 8.67 9.52
C GLY A 359 16.99 7.46 8.60
N ILE A 360 18.23 7.18 8.22
CA ILE A 360 18.61 6.02 7.41
C ILE A 360 19.50 5.08 8.25
N ALA A 361 19.11 3.82 8.36
CA ALA A 361 19.90 2.78 9.01
C ALA A 361 20.11 1.59 8.07
N ASP A 362 21.35 1.13 7.97
CA ASP A 362 21.71 -0.12 7.32
C ASP A 362 22.39 -1.03 8.33
N ASP A 363 21.73 -2.16 8.63
CA ASP A 363 22.21 -3.13 9.61
C ASP A 363 23.34 -4.02 9.04
N ALA A 364 23.65 -3.92 7.72
CA ALA A 364 24.79 -4.60 7.11
C ALA A 364 26.12 -3.91 7.45
N ASN A 365 27.14 -4.70 7.77
CA ASN A 365 28.49 -4.20 8.07
C ASN A 365 29.57 -5.08 7.42
N PRO A 366 30.25 -4.62 6.34
CA PRO A 366 30.02 -3.35 5.64
C PRO A 366 28.75 -3.36 4.77
N SER A 367 28.19 -2.19 4.52
CA SER A 367 27.12 -1.99 3.54
C SER A 367 27.63 -2.21 2.12
N SER A 368 26.79 -2.84 1.30
CA SER A 368 26.97 -2.97 -0.15
C SER A 368 25.98 -2.10 -0.95
N SER A 369 25.18 -1.29 -0.25
CA SER A 369 24.14 -0.47 -0.83
C SER A 369 24.62 0.98 -0.98
N LEU A 370 24.21 1.65 -2.06
CA LEU A 370 24.54 3.04 -2.29
C LEU A 370 23.51 3.93 -1.58
N VAL A 371 23.98 4.82 -0.70
CA VAL A 371 23.16 5.83 -0.02
C VAL A 371 23.71 7.21 -0.38
N ILE A 372 22.99 7.96 -1.22
CA ILE A 372 23.45 9.24 -1.79
C ILE A 372 22.31 10.26 -1.92
N GLY A 373 22.58 11.56 -1.87
CA GLY A 373 21.58 12.60 -2.12
C GLY A 373 20.46 12.74 -1.08
N ASN A 374 20.41 11.86 -0.08
CA ASN A 374 19.35 11.87 0.92
C ASN A 374 19.49 13.03 1.91
N TYR A 375 18.37 13.59 2.34
CA TYR A 375 18.26 14.61 3.38
C TYR A 375 17.63 14.01 4.65
N ALA A 376 18.43 13.82 5.70
CA ALA A 376 17.94 13.36 7.01
C ALA A 376 18.07 14.44 8.09
N LEU A 377 16.96 14.83 8.72
CA LEU A 377 16.91 15.90 9.73
C LEU A 377 16.03 15.54 10.93
N ASN A 378 16.42 16.01 12.12
CA ASN A 378 15.65 15.88 13.36
C ASN A 378 15.28 14.44 13.71
N ASN A 379 16.12 13.49 13.32
CA ASN A 379 16.09 12.14 13.85
C ASN A 379 17.06 12.09 15.04
N GLY A 380 16.93 11.11 15.94
CA GLY A 380 17.92 10.90 17.00
C GLY A 380 19.32 10.63 16.43
N THR A 381 19.39 9.83 15.36
CA THR A 381 20.55 9.54 14.54
C THR A 381 20.16 9.69 13.07
N ASN A 382 20.75 10.62 12.34
CA ASN A 382 20.36 10.85 10.94
C ASN A 382 20.82 9.72 10.00
N TYR A 383 22.07 9.25 10.16
CA TYR A 383 22.63 8.15 9.36
C TYR A 383 23.35 7.14 10.26
N SER A 384 23.08 5.86 10.02
CA SER A 384 23.77 4.72 10.62
C SER A 384 24.12 3.73 9.52
N VAL A 385 25.17 4.04 8.74
CA VAL A 385 25.64 3.26 7.59
C VAL A 385 27.15 3.11 7.69
N THR A 386 27.67 1.89 7.53
CA THR A 386 29.13 1.60 7.61
C THR A 386 29.63 1.06 6.28
N TYR A 387 30.63 1.69 5.67
CA TYR A 387 31.27 1.23 4.44
C TYR A 387 32.67 0.64 4.73
N THR A 388 33.13 -0.29 3.86
CA THR A 388 34.52 -0.77 3.91
C THR A 388 35.48 0.40 3.67
N THR A 389 36.54 0.47 4.46
CA THR A 389 37.65 1.40 4.27
C THR A 389 38.18 1.33 2.83
N GLY A 390 38.12 2.44 2.09
CA GLY A 390 38.52 2.53 0.68
C GLY A 390 37.41 3.03 -0.26
N VAL A 391 36.16 3.06 0.20
CA VAL A 391 35.05 3.71 -0.52
C VAL A 391 34.95 5.17 -0.07
N THR A 392 35.48 6.10 -0.86
CA THR A 392 35.29 7.54 -0.63
C THR A 392 33.92 7.95 -1.19
N LEU A 393 32.86 7.78 -0.40
CA LEU A 393 31.57 8.39 -0.69
C LEU A 393 31.59 9.81 -0.12
N ALA A 394 31.32 10.81 -0.96
CA ALA A 394 31.04 12.17 -0.50
C ALA A 394 29.68 12.16 0.19
N ILE A 395 29.64 11.78 1.47
CA ILE A 395 28.48 11.99 2.31
C ILE A 395 28.39 13.51 2.50
N ILE A 396 27.47 14.16 1.80
CA ILE A 396 27.13 15.56 2.05
C ILE A 396 26.31 15.56 3.34
N GLU A 397 27.00 15.59 4.49
CA GLU A 397 26.34 15.74 5.78
C GLU A 397 25.76 17.16 5.90
N GLY A 398 24.48 17.30 5.60
CA GLY A 398 23.69 18.47 5.95
C GLY A 398 23.38 18.52 7.45
N SER A 399 24.38 18.52 8.32
CA SER A 399 24.18 18.75 9.76
C SER A 399 24.25 20.25 10.06
N LEU A 400 23.09 20.92 10.12
CA LEU A 400 22.96 22.20 10.82
C LEU A 400 22.65 21.93 12.29
N THR A 401 23.66 21.55 13.07
CA THR A 401 23.60 21.71 14.52
C THR A 401 24.06 23.11 14.86
N ASN A 402 23.13 23.90 15.42
CA ASN A 402 23.44 25.21 15.98
C ASN A 402 24.19 25.03 17.32
N SER A 403 25.43 24.52 17.27
CA SER A 403 26.39 24.64 18.36
C SER A 403 27.81 24.59 17.79
N ALA A 404 28.61 25.58 18.17
CA ALA A 404 29.95 25.81 17.69
C ALA A 404 30.86 24.58 17.84
N ILE A 405 31.23 23.94 16.73
CA ILE A 405 32.39 23.04 16.65
C ILE A 405 33.13 23.36 15.35
N GLY A 406 34.39 23.77 15.48
CA GLY A 406 35.24 24.10 14.34
C GLY A 406 35.48 22.90 13.43
N LEU A 407 35.24 23.09 12.15
CA LEU A 407 35.65 22.14 11.12
C LEU A 407 37.19 22.01 11.11
N PRO A 408 37.76 20.80 10.93
CA PRO A 408 39.19 20.63 10.72
C PRO A 408 39.64 21.38 9.46
N SER A 409 40.72 22.15 9.56
CA SER A 409 41.31 22.84 8.41
C SER A 409 41.76 21.83 7.35
N GLY A 410 41.12 21.84 6.17
CA GLY A 410 41.65 21.14 4.99
C GLY A 410 40.68 20.39 4.09
N GLN A 411 39.36 20.44 4.30
CA GLN A 411 38.42 19.81 3.36
C GLN A 411 37.60 20.86 2.59
N SER A 412 37.75 20.85 1.26
CA SER A 412 36.96 21.63 0.33
C SER A 412 35.70 20.84 -0.01
N GLY A 413 34.65 21.01 0.80
CA GLY A 413 33.31 20.57 0.47
C GLY A 413 32.59 21.66 -0.31
N VAL A 414 32.09 21.34 -1.49
CA VAL A 414 31.19 22.22 -2.25
C VAL A 414 29.86 22.27 -1.49
N PHE A 415 29.59 23.38 -0.83
CA PHE A 415 28.26 23.67 -0.28
C PHE A 415 27.38 24.17 -1.41
N ASP A 416 26.50 23.32 -1.92
CA ASP A 416 25.39 23.77 -2.75
C ASP A 416 24.16 23.94 -1.83
N ASN A 417 23.50 25.10 -1.95
CA ASN A 417 22.24 25.44 -1.28
C ASN A 417 22.26 25.75 0.24
N VAL A 418 22.98 26.81 0.65
CA VAL A 418 22.83 27.43 1.97
C VAL A 418 21.79 28.56 1.92
N SER A 419 20.61 28.35 2.46
CA SER A 419 19.68 29.43 2.82
C SER A 419 20.09 29.99 4.19
N VAL A 420 20.66 31.19 4.23
CA VAL A 420 20.95 31.89 5.48
C VAL A 420 19.68 32.62 5.92
N GLY A 421 19.05 32.12 6.98
CA GLY A 421 17.97 32.83 7.66
C GLY A 421 18.47 34.15 8.23
N ASN A 422 17.66 35.21 8.06
CA ASN A 422 17.95 36.56 8.50
C ASN A 422 18.34 36.57 9.99
N VAL A 423 19.58 36.95 10.30
CA VAL A 423 20.03 37.12 11.69
C VAL A 423 19.46 38.46 12.17
N ASP A 424 18.38 38.39 12.95
CA ASP A 424 17.83 39.56 13.62
C ASP A 424 18.90 40.18 14.54
N GLY A 425 19.01 41.50 14.43
CA GLY A 425 20.08 42.31 14.98
C GLY A 425 20.25 42.17 16.49
N GLY A 426 21.47 41.83 16.90
CA GLY A 426 21.85 41.81 18.31
C GLY A 426 23.35 41.71 18.48
N THR A 427 24.00 42.85 18.68
CA THR A 427 25.40 43.06 19.12
C THR A 427 26.48 42.69 18.11
N GLY A 428 27.06 43.74 17.52
CA GLY A 428 28.13 43.68 16.53
C GLY A 428 29.52 43.38 17.10
N GLY A 429 30.43 43.10 16.16
CA GLY A 429 31.87 43.23 16.38
C GLY A 429 32.72 42.15 15.74
N ASN A 430 32.33 40.87 15.81
CA ASN A 430 33.27 39.76 15.56
C ASN A 430 32.92 38.77 14.43
N ALA A 431 31.79 38.96 13.73
CA ALA A 431 31.40 38.04 12.65
C ALA A 431 32.03 38.38 11.28
N LEU A 432 32.51 39.62 11.08
CA LEU A 432 33.00 40.07 9.76
C LEU A 432 34.45 39.63 9.47
N ALA A 433 35.26 39.37 10.49
CA ALA A 433 36.67 38.98 10.33
C ALA A 433 36.84 37.52 9.85
N GLY A 434 35.88 36.63 10.13
CA GLY A 434 35.89 35.25 9.64
C GLY A 434 35.49 35.12 8.18
N PHE A 435 34.76 36.10 7.63
CA PHE A 435 34.27 36.05 6.26
C PHE A 435 35.32 36.51 5.24
N SER A 436 36.24 37.43 5.61
CA SER A 436 37.30 37.89 4.70
C SER A 436 38.39 36.84 4.47
N SER A 437 38.65 35.96 5.45
CA SER A 437 39.65 34.88 5.31
C SER A 437 39.19 33.74 4.39
N LEU A 438 37.87 33.54 4.23
CA LEU A 438 37.32 32.54 3.31
C LEU A 438 37.37 32.99 1.85
N LEU A 439 37.23 34.29 1.58
CA LEU A 439 37.33 34.83 0.22
C LEU A 439 38.77 34.94 -0.29
N SER A 440 39.77 35.14 0.57
CA SER A 440 41.17 35.24 0.14
C SER A 440 41.82 33.89 -0.22
N ALA A 441 41.25 32.77 0.21
CA ALA A 441 41.82 31.43 -0.01
C ALA A 441 41.43 30.79 -1.35
N ASN A 442 40.50 31.38 -2.12
CA ASN A 442 39.91 30.74 -3.31
C ASN A 442 40.14 31.49 -4.64
N VAL A 443 41.14 32.38 -4.75
CA VAL A 443 41.39 33.17 -5.99
C VAL A 443 42.70 32.80 -6.70
N SER A 444 43.06 31.52 -6.79
CA SER A 444 44.22 31.07 -7.58
C SER A 444 43.93 30.05 -8.68
N SER A 445 42.67 29.92 -9.14
CA SER A 445 42.34 29.01 -10.26
C SER A 445 41.17 29.55 -11.10
N PRO A 446 41.42 30.21 -12.25
CA PRO A 446 40.36 30.71 -13.12
C PRO A 446 39.95 29.62 -14.13
N SER A 447 39.10 28.70 -13.72
CA SER A 447 38.29 27.92 -14.67
C SER A 447 37.08 27.33 -13.94
N LEU A 448 35.89 27.65 -14.46
CA LEU A 448 34.54 27.29 -13.98
C LEU A 448 33.89 28.30 -13.03
N ILE A 449 33.48 29.45 -13.58
CA ILE A 449 32.34 30.21 -13.07
C ILE A 449 31.18 29.91 -14.02
N ASN A 450 30.22 29.10 -13.55
CA ASN A 450 28.94 28.94 -14.21
C ASN A 450 28.04 30.10 -13.75
N SER A 451 27.59 30.90 -14.71
CA SER A 451 26.83 32.13 -14.50
C SER A 451 25.38 31.82 -14.10
N ASN A 452 25.06 31.91 -12.81
CA ASN A 452 23.69 32.14 -12.31
C ASN A 452 23.71 32.62 -10.84
N VAL A 453 24.47 33.68 -10.55
CA VAL A 453 24.32 34.43 -9.30
C VAL A 453 23.78 35.82 -9.66
N SER A 454 22.47 36.03 -9.47
CA SER A 454 21.91 37.40 -9.49
C SER A 454 22.23 38.06 -8.15
N VAL A 455 23.29 38.87 -8.11
CA VAL A 455 23.64 39.66 -6.93
C VAL A 455 22.77 40.92 -6.89
N GLY A 456 21.56 40.79 -6.36
CA GLY A 456 20.83 41.93 -5.85
C GLY A 456 21.50 42.40 -4.56
N ASN A 457 21.94 43.67 -4.52
CA ASN A 457 22.52 44.39 -3.37
C ASN A 457 24.04 44.42 -3.19
N LEU A 458 24.82 44.52 -4.28
CA LEU A 458 26.23 44.96 -4.18
C LEU A 458 26.39 46.51 -4.09
N SER A 459 25.35 47.29 -4.39
CA SER A 459 25.48 48.77 -4.42
C SER A 459 25.58 49.41 -3.03
N ASN A 460 25.06 48.77 -1.98
CA ASN A 460 25.05 49.36 -0.64
C ASN A 460 26.37 49.10 0.12
N ALA A 461 27.08 48.01 -0.18
CA ALA A 461 28.36 47.70 0.45
C ALA A 461 29.54 48.53 -0.11
N ILE A 462 29.45 48.98 -1.36
CA ILE A 462 30.50 49.80 -2.00
C ILE A 462 30.43 51.27 -1.54
N SER A 463 29.25 51.76 -1.14
CA SER A 463 29.09 53.14 -0.65
C SER A 463 29.69 53.36 0.74
N GLU A 464 29.84 52.31 1.58
CA GLU A 464 30.49 52.41 2.89
C GLU A 464 32.00 52.17 2.83
N LEU A 465 32.50 51.49 1.78
CA LEU A 465 33.94 51.22 1.61
C LEU A 465 34.72 52.37 0.94
N LEU A 466 34.03 53.31 0.29
CA LEU A 466 34.64 54.47 -0.38
C LEU A 466 34.45 55.79 0.40
N GLY A 467 33.95 55.71 1.63
CA GLY A 467 33.72 56.85 2.51
C GLY A 467 34.51 56.77 3.81
N ASN A 468 35.85 56.66 3.72
CA ASN A 468 36.83 57.11 4.72
C ASN A 468 38.25 57.07 4.14
#